data_AF-A0A015X5Y0-F1
#
_entry.id   AF-A0A015X5Y0-F1
#
_cell.length_a   1.000
_cell.length_b   1.000
_cell.length_c   1.000
_cell.angle_alpha   90.00
_cell.angle_beta   90.00
_cell.angle_gamma   90.00
#
_symmetry.space_group_name_H-M   'P 1'
#
loop_
_entity.id
_entity.type
_entity.pdbx_description
1 polymer ?
#
loop_
_entity_poly.entity_id
_entity_poly.type
_entity_poly.pdbx_seq_one_letter_code
_entity_poly.pdbx_strand_id
1 'polypeptide(L)'
;MNVTYFGIELNKSVEKYHHFLNEARLSALAVCIFLAAHLSIPSGPYKILFLDDIFTGLDTSNRMPLLHILTEKIIAGTDSDTFTNHQIILTTYDRQWYELAKNHLGKRDWCFLEMYIDKHTNHFDHPALLPGESDLGKAQFYFRTHQYPACANYQRKICESLLKRFLPEDKKYDALPNGDIKPVEKLATLIDRFENYMVDNGMDFSVFSKIKICLRAFMNPLSHDDWGSPVYRRELEEGFKLLKKLDSLKNMKVFKPGDTIRIQQIHPKTKNIFMYSFEIQESVSLISTDTEKRIGKIIVRPLNMTEIDLKGISKKPVTLSYEPESIDKSLKSVTDYLKITTPLDPMDAFEWKNGNTYEPLSTILRQ
;
A
#
# COMPACT_ATOMS: atom_id res chain seq x y z
N MET A 1 -29.00 30.34 -20.16
CA MET A 1 -27.58 30.06 -19.84
C MET A 1 -26.90 29.69 -21.15
N ASN A 2 -25.84 30.40 -21.59
CA ASN A 2 -25.07 30.00 -22.77
C ASN A 2 -23.94 29.08 -22.30
N VAL A 3 -24.11 27.78 -22.51
CA VAL A 3 -23.12 26.78 -22.11
C VAL A 3 -22.22 26.48 -23.30
N THR A 4 -20.92 26.67 -23.12
CA THR A 4 -19.90 26.37 -24.12
C THR A 4 -19.03 25.21 -23.66
N TYR A 5 -18.85 24.19 -24.49
CA TYR A 5 -17.94 23.07 -24.24
C TYR A 5 -16.92 22.99 -25.38
N PHE A 6 -15.62 23.12 -25.06
CA PHE A 6 -14.54 23.23 -26.05
C PHE A 6 -14.80 24.24 -27.19
N GLY A 7 -15.43 25.38 -26.88
CA GLY A 7 -15.74 26.42 -27.86
C GLY A 7 -16.99 26.18 -28.72
N ILE A 8 -17.74 25.10 -28.48
CA ILE A 8 -19.01 24.81 -29.15
C ILE A 8 -20.16 25.39 -28.32
N GLU A 9 -20.97 26.26 -28.92
CA GLU A 9 -22.22 26.77 -28.33
C GLU A 9 -23.31 25.69 -28.41
N LEU A 10 -23.61 25.05 -27.27
CA LEU A 10 -24.54 23.93 -27.20
C LEU A 10 -26.00 24.32 -27.56
N ASN A 11 -26.33 25.61 -27.49
CA ASN A 11 -27.68 26.13 -27.69
C ASN A 11 -28.12 26.24 -29.17
N LYS A 12 -27.25 25.97 -30.16
CA LYS A 12 -27.52 26.26 -31.59
C LYS A 12 -27.55 25.04 -32.53
N SER A 13 -27.13 23.86 -32.09
CA SER A 13 -27.15 22.64 -32.90
C SER A 13 -27.93 21.54 -32.20
N VAL A 14 -28.65 20.69 -32.94
CA VAL A 14 -29.27 19.47 -32.39
C VAL A 14 -28.20 18.71 -31.60
N GLU A 15 -28.33 18.70 -30.27
CA GLU A 15 -27.30 18.23 -29.37
C GLU A 15 -27.00 16.74 -29.62
N LYS A 16 -25.81 16.46 -30.13
CA LYS A 16 -25.30 15.10 -30.26
C LYS A 16 -24.27 14.84 -29.16
N TYR A 17 -24.74 14.86 -27.91
CA TYR A 17 -23.91 14.62 -26.72
C TYR A 17 -23.10 13.32 -26.79
N HIS A 18 -23.63 12.32 -27.51
CA HIS A 18 -22.97 11.05 -27.80
C HIS A 18 -21.67 11.18 -28.63
N HIS A 19 -21.40 12.33 -29.26
CA HIS A 19 -20.16 12.55 -30.01
C HIS A 19 -18.99 13.04 -29.14
N PHE A 20 -19.23 13.50 -27.91
CA PHE A 20 -18.19 14.13 -27.08
C PHE A 20 -18.21 13.74 -25.60
N LEU A 21 -19.23 13.01 -25.15
CA LEU A 21 -19.24 12.32 -23.86
C LEU A 21 -19.09 10.81 -24.11
N ASN A 22 -18.10 10.21 -23.46
CA ASN A 22 -18.01 8.75 -23.41
C ASN A 22 -19.04 8.17 -22.44
N GLU A 23 -19.20 6.85 -22.48
CA GLU A 23 -20.18 6.12 -21.66
C GLU A 23 -19.98 6.34 -20.15
N ALA A 24 -18.73 6.38 -19.69
CA ALA A 24 -18.41 6.65 -18.28
C ALA A 24 -18.89 8.04 -17.83
N ARG A 25 -18.69 9.06 -18.65
CA ARG A 25 -19.16 10.43 -18.36
C ARG A 25 -20.68 10.54 -18.42
N LEU A 26 -21.32 9.86 -19.36
CA LEU A 26 -22.79 9.81 -19.43
C LEU A 26 -23.38 9.11 -18.20
N SER A 27 -22.78 8.01 -17.77
CA SER A 27 -23.17 7.29 -16.55
C SER A 27 -22.99 8.15 -15.30
N ALA A 28 -21.85 8.82 -15.17
CA ALA A 28 -21.58 9.73 -14.05
C ALA A 28 -22.60 10.88 -14.01
N LEU A 29 -22.90 11.49 -15.16
CA LEU A 29 -23.89 12.56 -15.26
C LEU A 29 -25.29 12.06 -14.86
N ALA A 30 -25.70 10.90 -15.36
CA ALA A 30 -26.99 10.30 -15.03
C ALA A 30 -27.13 10.02 -13.53
N VAL A 31 -26.09 9.45 -12.90
CA VAL A 31 -26.05 9.23 -11.45
C VAL A 31 -26.15 10.54 -10.68
N CYS A 32 -25.39 11.57 -11.07
CA CYS A 32 -25.45 12.88 -10.42
C CYS A 32 -26.85 13.52 -10.52
N ILE A 33 -27.48 13.47 -11.69
CA ILE A 33 -28.85 13.98 -11.89
C ILE A 33 -29.84 13.19 -11.03
N PHE A 34 -29.74 11.86 -11.00
CA PHE A 34 -30.58 11.00 -10.18
C PHE A 34 -30.47 11.34 -8.68
N LEU A 35 -29.25 11.47 -8.16
CA LEU A 35 -29.00 11.83 -6.77
C LEU A 35 -29.49 13.25 -6.43
N ALA A 36 -29.23 14.22 -7.31
CA ALA A 36 -29.70 15.59 -7.12
C ALA A 36 -31.23 15.68 -7.13
N ALA A 37 -31.89 14.95 -8.04
CA ALA A 37 -33.34 14.87 -8.07
C ALA A 37 -33.90 14.25 -6.78
N HIS A 38 -33.26 13.20 -6.24
CA HIS A 38 -33.67 12.58 -4.99
C HIS A 38 -33.62 13.55 -3.80
N LEU A 39 -32.57 14.38 -3.71
CA LEU A 39 -32.44 15.40 -2.66
C LEU A 39 -33.37 16.60 -2.85
N SER A 40 -33.84 16.84 -4.08
CA SER A 40 -34.70 17.99 -4.42
C SER A 40 -36.19 17.74 -4.15
N ILE A 41 -36.60 16.48 -3.98
CA ILE A 41 -37.99 16.11 -3.73
C ILE A 41 -38.22 16.03 -2.21
N PRO A 42 -39.38 16.48 -1.68
CA PRO A 42 -39.70 16.36 -0.27
C PRO A 42 -39.54 14.92 0.21
N SER A 43 -38.80 14.73 1.31
CA SER A 43 -38.50 13.37 1.77
C SER A 43 -39.73 12.69 2.34
N GLY A 44 -39.96 11.44 1.92
CA GLY A 44 -40.93 10.56 2.55
C GLY A 44 -40.50 10.13 3.97
N PRO A 45 -41.37 9.40 4.69
CA PRO A 45 -41.09 8.91 6.04
C PRO A 45 -39.91 7.91 6.09
N TYR A 46 -39.59 7.28 4.96
CA TYR A 46 -38.46 6.37 4.81
C TYR A 46 -37.53 6.89 3.72
N LYS A 47 -36.27 7.17 4.07
CA LYS A 47 -35.21 7.63 3.16
C LYS A 47 -34.34 6.44 2.76
N ILE A 48 -34.78 5.63 1.78
CA ILE A 48 -34.04 4.45 1.32
C ILE A 48 -33.45 4.73 -0.06
N LEU A 49 -32.15 4.44 -0.23
CA LEU A 49 -31.44 4.54 -1.50
C LEU A 49 -30.84 3.18 -1.87
N PHE A 50 -31.42 2.52 -2.86
CA PHE A 50 -30.94 1.24 -3.38
C PHE A 50 -30.24 1.45 -4.71
N LEU A 51 -28.95 1.09 -4.79
CA LEU A 51 -28.10 1.30 -5.96
C LEU A 51 -27.53 -0.04 -6.41
N ASP A 52 -28.10 -0.59 -7.47
CA ASP A 52 -27.69 -1.88 -8.02
C ASP A 52 -26.72 -1.69 -9.17
N ASP A 53 -25.50 -2.19 -8.95
CA ASP A 53 -24.44 -2.34 -9.94
C ASP A 53 -24.14 -1.11 -10.80
N ILE A 54 -24.39 0.07 -10.22
CA ILE A 54 -24.25 1.38 -10.87
C ILE A 54 -22.80 1.72 -11.29
N PHE A 55 -21.84 0.87 -10.93
CA PHE A 55 -20.41 1.09 -11.11
C PHE A 55 -19.83 0.37 -12.34
N THR A 56 -20.59 -0.50 -12.99
CA THR A 56 -20.15 -1.25 -14.19
C THR A 56 -19.76 -0.34 -15.35
N GLY A 57 -20.47 0.77 -15.54
CA GLY A 57 -20.15 1.80 -16.53
C GLY A 57 -19.22 2.91 -16.04
N LEU A 58 -18.88 2.94 -14.74
CA LEU A 58 -18.02 3.97 -14.15
C LEU A 58 -16.57 3.51 -14.08
N ASP A 59 -15.66 4.36 -14.53
CA ASP A 59 -14.24 4.18 -14.33
C ASP A 59 -13.87 4.40 -12.85
N THR A 60 -12.78 3.79 -12.40
CA THR A 60 -12.31 3.86 -11.00
C THR A 60 -12.16 5.30 -10.51
N SER A 61 -11.84 6.25 -11.41
CA SER A 61 -11.71 7.66 -11.07
C SER A 61 -13.01 8.31 -10.59
N ASN A 62 -14.17 7.82 -11.06
CA ASN A 62 -15.50 8.30 -10.65
C ASN A 62 -16.15 7.45 -9.54
N ARG A 63 -15.73 6.20 -9.33
CA ARG A 63 -16.30 5.33 -8.28
C ARG A 63 -16.04 5.89 -6.86
N MET A 64 -14.84 6.41 -6.60
CA MET A 64 -14.48 6.98 -5.29
C MET A 64 -15.19 8.29 -4.98
N PRO A 65 -15.27 9.28 -5.89
CA PRO A 65 -16.10 10.45 -5.70
C PRO A 65 -17.55 10.11 -5.35
N LEU A 66 -18.13 9.07 -5.96
CA LEU A 66 -19.50 8.67 -5.64
C LEU A 66 -19.66 8.21 -4.19
N LEU A 67 -18.74 7.41 -3.65
CA LEU A 67 -18.79 7.04 -2.23
C LEU A 67 -18.69 8.25 -1.30
N HIS A 68 -17.88 9.26 -1.66
CA HIS A 68 -17.83 10.51 -0.90
C HIS A 68 -19.18 11.23 -0.94
N ILE A 69 -19.81 11.38 -2.11
CA ILE A 69 -21.15 12.00 -2.23
C ILE A 69 -22.18 11.30 -1.32
N LEU A 70 -22.14 9.96 -1.26
CA LEU A 70 -23.09 9.18 -0.46
C LEU A 70 -22.85 9.27 1.05
N THR A 71 -21.63 9.62 1.49
CA THR A 71 -21.24 9.60 2.92
C THR A 71 -20.99 10.97 3.51
N GLU A 72 -20.81 12.00 2.67
CA GLU A 72 -20.44 13.33 3.12
C GLU A 72 -21.56 14.05 3.86
N LYS A 73 -21.15 14.78 4.89
CA LYS A 73 -22.06 15.67 5.64
C LYS A 73 -22.39 16.93 4.86
N ILE A 74 -21.49 17.35 3.98
CA ILE A 74 -21.64 18.53 3.14
C ILE A 74 -21.08 18.20 1.75
N ILE A 75 -21.91 18.35 0.72
CA ILE A 75 -21.45 18.26 -0.67
C ILE A 75 -21.11 19.68 -1.13
N ALA A 76 -19.86 19.90 -1.53
CA ALA A 76 -19.38 21.21 -1.94
C ALA A 76 -20.26 21.81 -3.06
N GLY A 77 -20.73 23.04 -2.86
CA GLY A 77 -21.62 23.72 -3.80
C GLY A 77 -23.10 23.39 -3.64
N THR A 78 -23.51 22.74 -2.55
CA THR A 78 -24.92 22.50 -2.21
C THR A 78 -25.23 23.03 -0.81
N ASP A 79 -26.39 23.68 -0.67
CA ASP A 79 -26.93 24.15 0.63
C ASP A 79 -28.01 23.18 1.18
N SER A 80 -28.20 22.03 0.54
CA SER A 80 -29.30 21.10 0.76
C SER A 80 -28.95 19.93 1.68
N ASP A 81 -29.98 19.16 2.06
CA ASP A 81 -29.84 17.85 2.71
C ASP A 81 -28.85 16.94 1.96
N THR A 82 -28.17 16.05 2.71
CA THR A 82 -27.28 15.03 2.14
C THR A 82 -27.82 13.61 2.37
N PHE A 83 -27.05 12.62 1.91
CA PHE A 83 -27.40 11.21 2.05
C PHE A 83 -27.15 10.62 3.45
N THR A 84 -26.63 11.42 4.40
CA THR A 84 -26.31 10.96 5.77
C THR A 84 -27.50 10.40 6.56
N ASN A 85 -28.72 10.82 6.23
CA ASN A 85 -29.96 10.33 6.85
C ASN A 85 -30.66 9.23 6.02
N HIS A 86 -30.01 8.71 4.98
CA HIS A 86 -30.56 7.66 4.14
C HIS A 86 -30.05 6.28 4.57
N GLN A 87 -30.92 5.27 4.49
CA GLN A 87 -30.49 3.89 4.47
C GLN A 87 -30.03 3.56 3.05
N ILE A 88 -28.72 3.40 2.89
CA ILE A 88 -28.11 3.12 1.58
C ILE A 88 -27.83 1.63 1.45
N ILE A 89 -28.22 1.03 0.33
CA ILE A 89 -27.92 -0.34 -0.03
C ILE A 89 -27.19 -0.31 -1.38
N LEU A 90 -25.96 -0.81 -1.38
CA LEU A 90 -25.12 -0.93 -2.58
C LEU A 90 -24.94 -2.41 -2.92
N THR A 91 -25.27 -2.80 -4.14
CA THR A 91 -25.02 -4.14 -4.66
C THR A 91 -24.09 -4.07 -5.87
N THR A 92 -23.21 -5.06 -6.00
CA THR A 92 -22.27 -5.17 -7.13
C THR A 92 -21.83 -6.63 -7.28
N TYR A 93 -21.56 -7.06 -8.50
CA TYR A 93 -20.90 -8.34 -8.76
C TYR A 93 -19.37 -8.22 -8.80
N ASP A 94 -18.82 -7.00 -8.90
CA ASP A 94 -17.38 -6.75 -8.98
C ASP A 94 -16.72 -6.93 -7.60
N ARG A 95 -15.98 -8.04 -7.45
CA ARG A 95 -15.26 -8.36 -6.20
C ARG A 95 -14.21 -7.33 -5.83
N GLN A 96 -13.51 -6.76 -6.82
CA GLN A 96 -12.46 -5.77 -6.55
C GLN A 96 -13.09 -4.48 -6.04
N TRP A 97 -14.19 -4.06 -6.65
CA TRP A 97 -14.95 -2.91 -6.18
C TRP A 97 -15.53 -3.11 -4.78
N TYR A 98 -16.12 -4.27 -4.51
CA TYR A 98 -16.62 -4.62 -3.18
C TYR A 98 -15.55 -4.47 -2.09
N GLU A 99 -14.35 -5.02 -2.31
CA GLU A 99 -13.26 -4.91 -1.32
C GLU A 99 -12.75 -3.48 -1.16
N LEU A 100 -12.68 -2.71 -2.26
CA LEU A 100 -12.26 -1.32 -2.22
C LEU A 100 -13.25 -0.45 -1.45
N ALA A 101 -14.54 -0.54 -1.79
CA ALA A 101 -15.62 0.17 -1.10
C ALA A 101 -15.67 -0.22 0.38
N LYS A 102 -15.52 -1.51 0.70
CA LYS A 102 -15.47 -2.01 2.08
C LYS A 102 -14.34 -1.41 2.90
N ASN A 103 -13.15 -1.31 2.31
CA ASN A 103 -12.00 -0.69 2.98
C ASN A 103 -12.20 0.82 3.17
N HIS A 104 -12.83 1.50 2.21
CA HIS A 104 -13.07 2.94 2.29
C HIS A 104 -14.17 3.33 3.29
N LEU A 105 -15.31 2.63 3.24
CA LEU A 105 -16.50 2.93 4.06
C LEU A 105 -16.34 2.49 5.52
N GLY A 106 -15.52 1.47 5.79
CA GLY A 106 -15.28 0.95 7.14
C GLY A 106 -16.51 0.27 7.77
N LYS A 107 -16.37 -0.24 9.00
CA LYS A 107 -17.40 -1.10 9.65
C LYS A 107 -18.32 -0.39 10.65
N ARG A 108 -18.13 0.92 10.86
CA ARG A 108 -18.86 1.65 11.91
C ARG A 108 -20.34 1.82 11.54
N ASP A 109 -20.58 2.29 10.32
CA ASP A 109 -21.91 2.67 9.83
C ASP A 109 -22.38 1.77 8.67
N TRP A 110 -21.51 0.87 8.17
CA TRP A 110 -21.78 0.00 7.04
C TRP A 110 -21.73 -1.48 7.40
N CYS A 111 -22.67 -2.25 6.83
CA CYS A 111 -22.68 -3.71 6.86
C CYS A 111 -22.23 -4.25 5.50
N PHE A 112 -21.35 -5.25 5.49
CA PHE A 112 -20.88 -5.90 4.27
C PHE A 112 -21.31 -7.34 4.26
N LEU A 113 -22.00 -7.75 3.20
CA LEU A 113 -22.50 -9.10 3.00
C LEU A 113 -21.99 -9.64 1.65
N GLU A 114 -21.82 -10.94 1.57
CA GLU A 114 -21.58 -11.68 0.33
C GLU A 114 -22.86 -12.46 0.00
N MET A 115 -23.34 -12.37 -1.25
CA MET A 115 -24.56 -13.04 -1.69
C MET A 115 -24.20 -14.17 -2.65
N TYR A 116 -24.67 -15.39 -2.36
CA TYR A 116 -24.45 -16.59 -3.18
C TYR A 116 -25.78 -17.27 -3.48
N ILE A 117 -25.83 -18.08 -4.54
CA ILE A 117 -26.95 -19.00 -4.77
C ILE A 117 -26.74 -20.21 -3.85
N ASP A 118 -27.64 -20.41 -2.88
CA ASP A 118 -27.61 -21.57 -1.97
C ASP A 118 -28.30 -22.78 -2.61
N LYS A 119 -29.53 -22.56 -3.12
CA LYS A 119 -30.33 -23.59 -3.77
C LYS A 119 -30.92 -23.05 -5.05
N HIS A 120 -30.79 -23.85 -6.11
CA HIS A 120 -31.54 -23.67 -7.33
C HIS A 120 -32.77 -24.58 -7.26
N THR A 121 -33.96 -24.01 -7.22
CA THR A 121 -35.19 -24.76 -7.51
C THR A 121 -35.55 -24.58 -8.97
N ASN A 122 -36.39 -25.45 -9.55
CA ASN A 122 -36.82 -25.35 -10.96
C ASN A 122 -37.47 -24.01 -11.36
N HIS A 123 -37.68 -23.08 -10.42
CA HIS A 123 -38.35 -21.80 -10.65
C HIS A 123 -37.56 -20.57 -10.19
N PHE A 124 -36.79 -20.63 -9.10
CA PHE A 124 -36.02 -19.48 -8.60
C PHE A 124 -34.75 -19.88 -7.82
N ASP A 125 -33.77 -18.99 -7.86
CA ASP A 125 -32.58 -19.02 -7.00
C ASP A 125 -32.92 -18.55 -5.58
N HIS A 126 -32.50 -19.33 -4.58
CA HIS A 126 -32.55 -18.93 -3.18
C HIS A 126 -31.19 -18.35 -2.76
N PRO A 127 -31.10 -17.05 -2.42
CA PRO A 127 -29.84 -16.45 -2.03
C PRO A 127 -29.47 -16.83 -0.58
N ALA A 128 -28.19 -17.14 -0.36
CA ALA A 128 -27.57 -17.08 0.94
C ALA A 128 -26.82 -15.75 1.10
N LEU A 129 -27.19 -14.99 2.13
CA LEU A 129 -26.44 -13.83 2.58
C LEU A 129 -25.47 -14.28 3.66
N LEU A 130 -24.19 -14.22 3.36
CA LEU A 130 -23.12 -14.50 4.29
C LEU A 130 -22.54 -13.19 4.80
N PRO A 131 -22.19 -13.09 6.10
CA PRO A 131 -21.37 -11.99 6.59
C PRO A 131 -20.12 -11.84 5.73
N GLY A 132 -19.87 -10.63 5.24
CA GLY A 132 -18.64 -10.24 4.56
C GLY A 132 -17.46 -10.18 5.53
N GLU A 133 -17.21 -11.29 6.23
CA GLU A 133 -16.12 -11.39 7.18
C GLU A 133 -14.79 -11.26 6.45
N SER A 134 -13.85 -10.56 7.08
CA SER A 134 -12.47 -10.60 6.62
C SER A 134 -11.95 -12.04 6.70
N ASP A 135 -10.91 -12.37 5.95
CA ASP A 135 -10.26 -13.68 6.07
C ASP A 135 -9.88 -13.98 7.54
N LEU A 136 -9.53 -12.96 8.32
CA LEU A 136 -9.29 -13.08 9.77
C LEU A 136 -10.56 -13.44 10.56
N GLY A 137 -11.70 -12.84 10.24
CA GLY A 137 -12.99 -13.19 10.84
C GLY A 137 -13.35 -14.64 10.53
N LYS A 138 -13.25 -15.02 9.25
CA LYS A 138 -13.48 -16.40 8.79
C LYS A 138 -12.55 -17.38 9.52
N ALA A 139 -11.26 -17.05 9.63
CA ALA A 139 -10.30 -17.86 10.40
C ALA A 139 -10.73 -18.03 11.88
N GLN A 140 -11.10 -16.94 12.55
CA GLN A 140 -11.55 -16.98 13.96
C GLN A 140 -12.86 -17.78 14.13
N PHE A 141 -13.80 -17.65 13.19
CA PHE A 141 -15.04 -18.42 13.17
C PHE A 141 -14.75 -19.92 13.08
N TYR A 142 -13.95 -20.35 12.10
CA TYR A 142 -13.59 -21.76 11.93
C TYR A 142 -12.75 -22.31 13.10
N PHE A 143 -11.92 -21.46 13.72
CA PHE A 143 -11.21 -21.84 14.93
C PHE A 143 -12.16 -22.13 16.10
N ARG A 144 -13.17 -21.27 16.30
CA ARG A 144 -14.18 -21.42 17.37
C ARG A 144 -15.12 -22.59 17.15
N THR A 145 -15.44 -22.91 15.89
CA THR A 145 -16.29 -24.05 15.52
C THR A 145 -15.51 -25.36 15.38
N HIS A 146 -14.23 -25.39 15.80
CA HIS A 146 -13.34 -26.55 15.74
C HIS A 146 -13.06 -27.10 14.32
N GLN A 147 -13.33 -26.29 13.29
CA GLN A 147 -13.04 -26.57 11.89
C GLN A 147 -11.60 -26.15 11.56
N TYR A 148 -10.63 -26.84 12.17
CA TYR A 148 -9.21 -26.47 12.11
C TYR A 148 -8.60 -26.44 10.69
N PRO A 149 -8.93 -27.36 9.77
CA PRO A 149 -8.43 -27.27 8.38
C PRO A 149 -8.87 -25.98 7.67
N ALA A 150 -10.14 -25.59 7.83
CA ALA A 150 -10.65 -24.34 7.27
C ALA A 150 -9.96 -23.12 7.89
N CYS A 151 -9.79 -23.10 9.22
CA CYS A 151 -9.03 -22.06 9.91
C CYS A 151 -7.61 -21.91 9.34
N ALA A 152 -6.90 -23.02 9.15
CA ALA A 152 -5.54 -23.03 8.61
C ALA A 152 -5.46 -22.42 7.21
N ASN A 153 -6.42 -22.74 6.34
CA ASN A 153 -6.50 -22.18 4.98
C ASN A 153 -6.68 -20.66 4.99
N TYR A 154 -7.55 -20.14 5.84
CA TYR A 154 -7.70 -18.69 5.97
C TYR A 154 -6.46 -18.03 6.59
N GLN A 155 -5.83 -18.66 7.58
CA GLN A 155 -4.55 -18.17 8.15
C GLN A 155 -3.44 -18.09 7.09
N ARG A 156 -3.38 -19.09 6.19
CA ARG A 156 -2.47 -19.08 5.04
C ARG A 156 -2.73 -17.89 4.13
N LYS A 157 -3.99 -17.66 3.74
CA LYS A 157 -4.38 -16.55 2.86
C LYS A 157 -4.03 -15.20 3.46
N ILE A 158 -4.26 -15.02 4.77
CA ILE A 158 -3.85 -13.82 5.50
C ILE A 158 -2.33 -13.68 5.48
N CYS A 159 -1.58 -14.75 5.78
CA CYS A 159 -0.12 -14.75 5.77
C CYS A 159 0.44 -14.29 4.41
N GLU A 160 -0.04 -14.89 3.32
CA GLU A 160 0.37 -14.52 1.95
C GLU A 160 0.07 -13.05 1.65
N SER A 161 -1.11 -12.55 2.05
CA SER A 161 -1.49 -11.15 1.88
C SER A 161 -0.56 -10.20 2.65
N LEU A 162 -0.26 -10.51 3.91
CA LEU A 162 0.63 -9.71 4.75
C LEU A 162 2.06 -9.67 4.20
N LEU A 163 2.59 -10.82 3.78
CA LEU A 163 3.93 -10.88 3.17
C LEU A 163 4.00 -10.11 1.85
N LYS A 164 2.98 -10.25 0.98
CA LYS A 164 2.89 -9.49 -0.28
C LYS A 164 2.74 -7.99 -0.03
N ARG A 165 2.08 -7.57 1.05
CA ARG A 165 1.97 -6.16 1.43
C ARG A 165 3.30 -5.61 1.93
N PHE A 166 4.05 -6.41 2.69
CA PHE A 166 5.31 -5.99 3.31
C PHE A 166 6.51 -6.01 2.35
N LEU A 167 6.62 -7.02 1.48
CA LEU A 167 7.76 -7.15 0.57
C LEU A 167 7.78 -6.04 -0.51
N PRO A 168 8.96 -5.65 -1.01
CA PRO A 168 9.06 -4.79 -2.19
C PRO A 168 8.71 -5.57 -3.47
N GLU A 169 8.35 -4.84 -4.54
CA GLU A 169 7.81 -5.43 -5.79
C GLU A 169 8.76 -6.44 -6.45
N ASP A 170 10.07 -6.15 -6.50
CA ASP A 170 11.09 -7.04 -7.06
C ASP A 170 11.15 -8.40 -6.36
N LYS A 171 10.68 -8.48 -5.10
CA LYS A 171 10.60 -9.73 -4.34
C LYS A 171 9.24 -10.43 -4.46
N LYS A 172 8.22 -9.81 -5.06
CA LYS A 172 6.88 -10.41 -5.26
C LYS A 172 6.75 -11.18 -6.57
N TYR A 173 7.66 -10.97 -7.51
CA TYR A 173 7.62 -11.58 -8.83
C TYR A 173 8.89 -12.36 -9.16
N ASP A 174 8.74 -13.28 -10.10
CA ASP A 174 9.79 -14.06 -10.75
C ASP A 174 9.94 -13.57 -12.20
N ALA A 175 11.17 -13.33 -12.62
CA ALA A 175 11.49 -13.16 -14.04
C ALA A 175 11.72 -14.55 -14.65
N LEU A 176 10.89 -14.91 -15.61
CA LEU A 176 11.00 -16.15 -16.36
C LEU A 176 12.08 -16.02 -17.45
N PRO A 177 12.68 -17.14 -17.90
CA PRO A 177 13.74 -17.12 -18.91
C PRO A 177 13.35 -16.48 -20.25
N ASN A 178 12.05 -16.41 -20.53
CA ASN A 178 11.47 -15.78 -21.72
C ASN A 178 11.24 -14.27 -21.58
N GLY A 179 11.60 -13.68 -20.44
CA GLY A 179 11.40 -12.26 -20.12
C GLY A 179 10.05 -11.94 -19.47
N ASP A 180 9.17 -12.93 -19.30
CA ASP A 180 7.88 -12.72 -18.63
C ASP A 180 8.05 -12.56 -17.12
N ILE A 181 7.15 -11.80 -16.50
CA ILE A 181 7.13 -11.59 -15.05
C ILE A 181 5.94 -12.35 -14.47
N LYS A 182 6.19 -13.29 -13.56
CA LYS A 182 5.16 -14.09 -12.90
C LYS A 182 5.10 -13.79 -11.40
N PRO A 183 3.91 -13.62 -10.78
CA PRO A 183 3.82 -13.46 -9.33
C PRO A 183 4.24 -14.74 -8.60
N VAL A 184 4.87 -14.59 -7.42
CA VAL A 184 5.21 -15.70 -6.56
C VAL A 184 3.93 -16.30 -5.95
N GLU A 185 3.64 -17.55 -6.31
CA GLU A 185 2.45 -18.29 -5.85
C GLU A 185 2.72 -19.12 -4.59
N LYS A 186 3.97 -19.55 -4.38
CA LYS A 186 4.32 -20.44 -3.26
C LYS A 186 4.60 -19.63 -1.99
N LEU A 187 3.80 -19.85 -0.95
CA LEU A 187 4.01 -19.25 0.37
C LEU A 187 5.42 -19.52 0.93
N ALA A 188 5.95 -20.75 0.77
CA ALA A 188 7.31 -21.07 1.20
C ALA A 188 8.35 -20.13 0.58
N THR A 189 8.25 -19.88 -0.73
CA THR A 189 9.13 -18.96 -1.45
C THR A 189 8.98 -17.52 -0.97
N LEU A 190 7.75 -17.06 -0.67
CA LEU A 190 7.53 -15.73 -0.09
C LEU A 190 8.20 -15.59 1.28
N ILE A 191 8.18 -16.66 2.09
CA ILE A 191 8.81 -16.65 3.41
C ILE A 191 10.32 -16.63 3.31
N ASP A 192 10.92 -17.42 2.41
CA ASP A 192 12.36 -17.39 2.21
C ASP A 192 12.83 -16.02 1.71
N ARG A 193 12.04 -15.36 0.83
CA ARG A 193 12.30 -13.98 0.40
C ARG A 193 12.15 -12.98 1.54
N PHE A 194 11.15 -13.17 2.39
CA PHE A 194 10.94 -12.33 3.58
C PHE A 194 12.10 -12.47 4.59
N GLU A 195 12.55 -13.69 4.85
CA GLU A 195 13.73 -13.96 5.70
C GLU A 195 14.97 -13.26 5.14
N ASN A 196 15.29 -13.49 3.86
CA ASN A 196 16.44 -12.84 3.22
C ASN A 196 16.32 -11.31 3.25
N TYR A 197 15.14 -10.76 2.96
CA TYR A 197 14.93 -9.32 2.98
C TYR A 197 15.10 -8.72 4.39
N MET A 198 14.64 -9.41 5.45
CA MET A 198 14.84 -8.94 6.82
C MET A 198 16.33 -8.96 7.19
N VAL A 199 17.04 -10.05 6.90
CA VAL A 199 18.46 -10.22 7.20
C VAL A 199 19.33 -9.22 6.42
N ASP A 200 19.04 -9.03 5.12
CA ASP A 200 19.75 -8.07 4.26
C ASP A 200 19.64 -6.62 4.76
N ASN A 201 18.56 -6.31 5.50
CA ASN A 201 18.34 -5.00 6.12
C ASN A 201 18.67 -4.98 7.62
N GLY A 202 19.37 -6.00 8.12
CA GLY A 202 19.87 -6.09 9.50
C GLY A 202 18.78 -6.23 10.57
N MET A 203 17.58 -6.69 10.20
CA MET A 203 16.46 -6.95 11.10
C MET A 203 16.54 -8.38 11.64
N ASP A 204 16.06 -8.60 12.87
CA ASP A 204 16.02 -9.95 13.45
C ASP A 204 14.83 -10.77 12.93
N PHE A 205 15.12 -11.90 12.28
CA PHE A 205 14.11 -12.85 11.80
C PHE A 205 13.70 -13.88 12.88
N SER A 206 14.38 -13.96 14.03
CA SER A 206 14.14 -14.98 15.05
C SER A 206 12.66 -15.03 15.51
N VAL A 207 12.02 -13.87 15.59
CA VAL A 207 10.60 -13.69 15.96
C VAL A 207 9.66 -14.41 14.99
N PHE A 208 10.07 -14.53 13.73
CA PHE A 208 9.32 -15.11 12.62
C PHE A 208 9.81 -16.50 12.22
N SER A 209 10.85 -17.04 12.86
CA SER A 209 11.35 -18.41 12.62
C SER A 209 10.25 -19.48 12.72
N LYS A 210 9.27 -19.26 13.61
CA LYS A 210 8.10 -20.13 13.78
C LYS A 210 7.13 -20.13 12.60
N ILE A 211 7.24 -19.19 11.64
CA ILE A 211 6.43 -19.21 10.42
C ILE A 211 6.59 -20.54 9.70
N LYS A 212 7.82 -21.07 9.58
CA LYS A 212 8.09 -22.35 8.91
C LYS A 212 7.46 -23.55 9.63
N ILE A 213 7.29 -23.47 10.95
CA ILE A 213 6.62 -24.49 11.76
C ILE A 213 5.10 -24.39 11.55
N CYS A 214 4.54 -23.18 11.65
CA CYS A 214 3.13 -22.92 11.37
C CYS A 214 2.76 -23.23 9.92
N LEU A 215 3.75 -23.19 9.02
CA LEU A 215 3.61 -23.58 7.62
C LEU A 215 3.14 -25.02 7.46
N ARG A 216 3.52 -25.96 8.35
CA ARG A 216 3.02 -27.34 8.28
C ARG A 216 1.51 -27.38 8.50
N ALA A 217 1.01 -26.60 9.46
CA ALA A 217 -0.42 -26.42 9.65
C ALA A 217 -1.07 -25.69 8.44
N PHE A 218 -0.44 -24.65 7.90
CA PHE A 218 -0.94 -23.85 6.76
C PHE A 218 -0.85 -24.54 5.39
N MET A 219 0.02 -25.55 5.27
CA MET A 219 0.28 -26.32 4.05
C MET A 219 -0.42 -27.67 4.09
N ASN A 220 -1.27 -27.95 5.09
CA ASN A 220 -2.01 -29.20 5.12
C ASN A 220 -2.77 -29.31 3.78
N PRO A 221 -2.35 -30.23 2.89
CA PRO A 221 -2.84 -30.25 1.53
C PRO A 221 -4.32 -30.57 1.61
N LEU A 222 -5.16 -29.61 1.23
CA LEU A 222 -6.51 -29.81 0.71
C LEU A 222 -7.11 -31.18 1.08
N SER A 223 -7.77 -31.28 2.23
CA SER A 223 -8.71 -32.38 2.52
C SER A 223 -8.17 -33.81 2.28
N HIS A 224 -6.86 -34.04 2.33
CA HIS A 224 -6.35 -35.40 2.39
C HIS A 224 -6.62 -35.93 3.81
N ASP A 225 -7.18 -37.14 3.88
CA ASP A 225 -7.34 -37.88 5.15
C ASP A 225 -5.95 -38.36 5.60
N ASP A 226 -5.10 -37.41 5.96
CA ASP A 226 -3.69 -37.63 6.24
C ASP A 226 -3.52 -37.89 7.73
N TRP A 227 -3.59 -39.17 8.09
CA TRP A 227 -3.36 -39.68 9.46
C TRP A 227 -2.02 -39.20 10.08
N GLY A 228 -1.07 -38.77 9.25
CA GLY A 228 0.28 -38.40 9.67
C GLY A 228 0.49 -36.93 10.08
N SER A 229 -0.41 -36.00 9.75
CA SER A 229 -0.21 -34.55 9.97
C SER A 229 -1.48 -33.81 10.41
N PRO A 230 -2.08 -34.14 11.56
CA PRO A 230 -3.27 -33.44 12.05
C PRO A 230 -2.96 -31.98 12.41
N VAL A 231 -3.86 -31.06 12.03
CA VAL A 231 -3.76 -29.64 12.39
C VAL A 231 -4.13 -29.48 13.87
N TYR A 232 -3.15 -29.10 14.69
CA TYR A 232 -3.38 -28.95 16.12
C TYR A 232 -3.85 -27.54 16.48
N ARG A 233 -4.82 -27.46 17.40
CA ARG A 233 -5.35 -26.20 17.93
C ARG A 233 -4.25 -25.23 18.38
N ARG A 234 -3.24 -25.72 19.09
CA ARG A 234 -2.13 -24.91 19.62
C ARG A 234 -1.32 -24.25 18.50
N GLU A 235 -1.13 -24.94 17.38
CA GLU A 235 -0.43 -24.39 16.22
C GLU A 235 -1.23 -23.25 15.58
N LEU A 236 -2.55 -23.40 15.49
CA LEU A 236 -3.44 -22.33 15.01
C LEU A 236 -3.48 -21.11 15.94
N GLU A 237 -3.44 -21.33 17.27
CA GLU A 237 -3.34 -20.25 18.26
C GLU A 237 -2.04 -19.47 18.12
N GLU A 238 -0.91 -20.16 17.97
CA GLU A 238 0.38 -19.53 17.67
C GLU A 238 0.36 -18.83 16.30
N GLY A 239 -0.33 -19.42 15.31
CA GLY A 239 -0.57 -18.83 14.00
C GLY A 239 -1.25 -17.46 14.10
N PHE A 240 -2.30 -17.30 14.91
CA PHE A 240 -2.93 -15.98 15.10
C PHE A 240 -1.99 -14.95 15.73
N LYS A 241 -1.19 -15.34 16.72
CA LYS A 241 -0.20 -14.45 17.34
C LYS A 241 0.84 -14.00 16.31
N LEU A 242 1.26 -14.91 15.45
CA LEU A 242 2.23 -14.65 14.39
C LEU A 242 1.67 -13.72 13.31
N LEU A 243 0.44 -13.96 12.84
CA LEU A 243 -0.24 -13.10 11.89
C LEU A 243 -0.40 -11.67 12.42
N LYS A 244 -0.70 -11.52 13.72
CA LYS A 244 -0.77 -10.19 14.36
C LYS A 244 0.58 -9.46 14.33
N LYS A 245 1.69 -10.17 14.56
CA LYS A 245 3.05 -9.60 14.45
C LYS A 245 3.43 -9.27 13.01
N LEU A 246 2.99 -10.06 12.03
CA LEU A 246 3.19 -9.76 10.62
C LEU A 246 2.38 -8.54 10.19
N ASP A 247 1.18 -8.36 10.73
CA ASP A 247 0.31 -7.22 10.41
C ASP A 247 0.85 -5.89 10.96
N SER A 248 1.60 -5.92 12.07
CA SER A 248 2.25 -4.71 12.62
C SER A 248 3.49 -4.27 11.83
N LEU A 249 4.04 -5.12 10.96
CA LEU A 249 5.16 -4.75 10.10
C LEU A 249 4.74 -3.68 9.09
N LYS A 250 5.58 -2.66 8.95
CA LYS A 250 5.45 -1.66 7.90
C LYS A 250 6.72 -1.55 7.10
N ASN A 251 6.54 -1.37 5.79
CA ASN A 251 7.61 -1.12 4.84
C ASN A 251 7.21 0.12 4.03
N MET A 252 7.84 1.25 4.35
CA MET A 252 7.53 2.54 3.72
C MET A 252 8.71 2.98 2.86
N LYS A 253 8.48 3.22 1.56
CA LYS A 253 9.52 3.77 0.68
C LYS A 253 9.82 5.21 1.09
N VAL A 254 11.08 5.48 1.42
CA VAL A 254 11.55 6.82 1.82
C VAL A 254 12.28 7.50 0.66
N PHE A 255 13.10 6.75 -0.08
CA PHE A 255 13.84 7.27 -1.23
C PHE A 255 13.54 6.48 -2.49
N LYS A 256 13.59 7.19 -3.62
CA LYS A 256 13.51 6.65 -4.97
C LYS A 256 14.89 6.68 -5.63
N PRO A 257 15.14 5.82 -6.62
CA PRO A 257 16.32 5.93 -7.47
C PRO A 257 16.42 7.34 -8.08
N GLY A 258 17.60 7.94 -8.02
CA GLY A 258 17.87 9.30 -8.47
C GLY A 258 17.74 10.38 -7.38
N ASP A 259 17.19 10.05 -6.20
CA ASP A 259 17.20 11.00 -5.08
C ASP A 259 18.63 11.30 -4.63
N THR A 260 18.86 12.53 -4.17
CA THR A 260 20.20 12.98 -3.79
C THR A 260 20.33 13.17 -2.29
N ILE A 261 21.44 12.69 -1.75
CA ILE A 261 21.88 12.92 -0.37
C ILE A 261 23.26 13.55 -0.38
N ARG A 262 23.63 14.20 0.72
CA ARG A 262 24.92 14.90 0.80
C ARG A 262 25.65 14.64 2.11
N ILE A 263 26.94 14.85 2.10
CA ILE A 263 27.77 14.97 3.30
C ILE A 263 28.35 16.38 3.31
N GLN A 264 28.33 17.03 4.48
CA GLN A 264 29.06 18.27 4.73
C GLN A 264 30.07 18.04 5.86
N GLN A 265 31.36 18.24 5.58
CA GLN A 265 32.44 18.07 6.56
C GLN A 265 33.42 19.23 6.52
N ILE A 266 34.02 19.54 7.68
CA ILE A 266 35.02 20.62 7.80
C ILE A 266 36.39 19.97 7.89
N HIS A 267 37.29 20.38 6.99
CA HIS A 267 38.65 19.84 7.00
C HIS A 267 39.39 20.26 8.29
N PRO A 268 39.98 19.31 9.06
CA PRO A 268 40.51 19.59 10.40
C PRO A 268 41.55 20.71 10.45
N LYS A 269 42.47 20.73 9.47
CA LYS A 269 43.59 21.69 9.38
C LYS A 269 43.24 23.00 8.66
N THR A 270 42.74 22.93 7.43
CA THR A 270 42.48 24.13 6.60
C THR A 270 41.21 24.86 6.98
N LYS A 271 40.29 24.22 7.73
CA LYS A 271 38.96 24.73 8.08
C LYS A 271 38.05 25.03 6.88
N ASN A 272 38.42 24.57 5.69
CA ASN A 272 37.56 24.63 4.51
C ASN A 272 36.41 23.63 4.65
N ILE A 273 35.25 23.98 4.09
CA ILE A 273 34.04 23.15 4.10
C ILE A 273 34.02 22.33 2.80
N PHE A 274 33.85 21.02 2.93
CA PHE A 274 33.71 20.11 1.82
C PHE A 274 32.28 19.58 1.77
N MET A 275 31.64 19.76 0.62
CA MET A 275 30.29 19.26 0.35
C MET A 275 30.38 18.18 -0.72
N TYR A 276 29.96 16.96 -0.38
CA TYR A 276 29.88 15.83 -1.29
C TYR A 276 28.42 15.53 -1.60
N SER A 277 28.10 15.34 -2.87
CA SER A 277 26.76 14.97 -3.33
C SER A 277 26.75 13.54 -3.85
N PHE A 278 25.71 12.79 -3.52
CA PHE A 278 25.54 11.39 -3.88
C PHE A 278 24.14 11.15 -4.44
N GLU A 279 24.03 10.22 -5.38
CA GLU A 279 22.78 9.78 -5.99
C GLU A 279 22.42 8.37 -5.50
N ILE A 280 21.24 8.21 -4.94
CA ILE A 280 20.70 6.92 -4.52
C ILE A 280 20.37 6.08 -5.76
N GLN A 281 20.89 4.86 -5.82
CA GLN A 281 20.75 3.99 -6.98
C GLN A 281 19.50 3.09 -6.93
N GLU A 282 19.02 2.76 -5.73
CA GLU A 282 17.92 1.82 -5.51
C GLU A 282 16.86 2.42 -4.59
N SER A 283 15.63 1.91 -4.65
CA SER A 283 14.58 2.36 -3.71
C SER A 283 14.95 1.97 -2.29
N VAL A 284 14.93 2.93 -1.36
CA VAL A 284 15.23 2.69 0.05
C VAL A 284 13.94 2.75 0.86
N SER A 285 13.76 1.77 1.73
CA SER A 285 12.59 1.67 2.60
C SER A 285 12.94 1.84 4.07
N LEU A 286 12.03 2.46 4.82
CA LEU A 286 11.96 2.38 6.29
C LEU A 286 11.15 1.14 6.67
N ILE A 287 11.83 0.20 7.32
CA ILE A 287 11.24 -1.02 7.85
C ILE A 287 10.97 -0.78 9.34
N SER A 288 9.72 -0.93 9.76
CA SER A 288 9.33 -0.81 11.17
C SER A 288 8.67 -2.08 11.67
N THR A 289 9.14 -2.53 12.83
CA THR A 289 8.48 -3.52 13.69
C THR A 289 7.94 -2.82 14.95
N ASP A 290 7.27 -3.58 15.82
CA ASP A 290 6.82 -3.08 17.12
C ASP A 290 7.99 -2.65 18.04
N THR A 291 9.21 -3.14 17.79
CA THR A 291 10.37 -2.97 18.67
C THR A 291 11.51 -2.16 18.06
N GLU A 292 11.67 -2.19 16.74
CA GLU A 292 12.77 -1.54 16.03
C GLU A 292 12.32 -0.90 14.71
N LYS A 293 12.96 0.21 14.35
CA LYS A 293 12.88 0.84 13.03
C LYS A 293 14.28 0.82 12.41
N ARG A 294 14.39 0.43 11.15
CA ARG A 294 15.64 0.48 10.40
C ARG A 294 15.40 1.03 9.00
N ILE A 295 16.34 1.85 8.55
CA ILE A 295 16.42 2.20 7.12
C ILE A 295 17.11 1.03 6.44
N GLY A 296 16.53 0.59 5.33
CA GLY A 296 17.11 -0.46 4.52
C GLY A 296 18.45 -0.06 3.92
N LYS A 297 19.15 -1.05 3.34
CA LYS A 297 20.48 -0.83 2.75
C LYS A 297 20.44 0.31 1.72
N ILE A 298 21.37 1.26 1.85
CA ILE A 298 21.50 2.39 0.93
C ILE A 298 22.73 2.21 0.06
N ILE A 299 22.51 2.18 -1.25
CA ILE A 299 23.56 2.16 -2.28
C ILE A 299 23.57 3.52 -2.98
N VAL A 300 24.73 4.15 -3.03
CA VAL A 300 24.93 5.49 -3.58
C VAL A 300 26.01 5.52 -4.64
N ARG A 301 25.84 6.42 -5.62
CA ARG A 301 26.88 6.83 -6.56
C ARG A 301 27.38 8.24 -6.18
N PRO A 302 28.68 8.45 -5.93
CA PRO A 302 29.23 9.79 -5.74
C PRO A 302 29.09 10.61 -7.04
N LEU A 303 28.60 11.85 -6.94
CA LEU A 303 28.40 12.73 -8.09
C LEU A 303 29.49 13.81 -8.19
N ASN A 304 29.64 14.60 -7.14
CA ASN A 304 30.55 15.73 -7.12
C ASN A 304 30.98 16.10 -5.70
N MET A 305 32.10 16.81 -5.64
CA MET A 305 32.63 17.44 -4.44
C MET A 305 32.83 18.93 -4.70
N THR A 306 32.37 19.77 -3.78
CA THR A 306 32.61 21.22 -3.79
C THR A 306 33.35 21.63 -2.53
N GLU A 307 34.41 22.41 -2.68
CA GLU A 307 35.18 22.97 -1.56
C GLU A 307 34.86 24.46 -1.42
N ILE A 308 34.53 24.88 -0.21
CA ILE A 308 34.29 26.28 0.16
C ILE A 308 35.42 26.70 1.10
N ASP A 309 36.14 27.74 0.72
CA ASP A 309 37.24 28.25 1.53
C ASP A 309 36.77 29.03 2.77
N LEU A 310 37.70 29.36 3.65
CA LEU A 310 37.46 30.19 4.84
C LEU A 310 36.85 31.59 4.54
N LYS A 311 36.96 32.07 3.30
CA LYS A 311 36.39 33.35 2.86
C LYS A 311 34.97 33.19 2.28
N GLY A 312 34.43 31.97 2.29
CA GLY A 312 33.11 31.64 1.75
C GLY A 312 33.09 31.52 0.23
N ILE A 313 34.24 31.47 -0.45
CA ILE A 313 34.32 31.36 -1.90
C ILE A 313 34.26 29.87 -2.27
N SER A 314 33.21 29.50 -3.00
CA SER A 314 33.05 28.15 -3.55
C SER A 314 34.00 27.93 -4.73
N LYS A 315 34.81 26.88 -4.67
CA LYS A 315 35.58 26.40 -5.83
C LYS A 315 34.66 25.71 -6.84
N LYS A 316 35.17 25.50 -8.06
CA LYS A 316 34.45 24.73 -9.08
C LYS A 316 34.22 23.29 -8.58
N PRO A 317 33.02 22.71 -8.79
CA PRO A 317 32.74 21.34 -8.43
C PRO A 317 33.67 20.37 -9.15
N VAL A 318 34.19 19.39 -8.43
CA VAL A 318 34.96 18.27 -8.97
C VAL A 318 34.00 17.10 -9.16
N THR A 319 33.82 16.64 -10.40
CA THR A 319 33.02 15.46 -10.70
C THR A 319 33.72 14.20 -10.17
N LEU A 320 32.96 13.34 -9.51
CA LEU A 320 33.41 12.04 -9.02
C LEU A 320 32.80 10.97 -9.93
N SER A 321 33.60 10.04 -10.45
CA SER A 321 33.15 9.01 -11.41
C SER A 321 33.38 7.61 -10.85
N TYR A 322 32.98 7.38 -9.60
CA TYR A 322 33.15 6.10 -8.93
C TYR A 322 31.95 5.18 -9.17
N GLU A 323 32.19 3.87 -9.09
CA GLU A 323 31.14 2.86 -9.08
C GLU A 323 30.23 3.00 -7.85
N PRO A 324 28.95 2.60 -7.95
CA PRO A 324 28.04 2.56 -6.81
C PRO A 324 28.58 1.74 -5.63
N GLU A 325 28.37 2.24 -4.42
CA GLU A 325 28.84 1.59 -3.19
C GLU A 325 27.89 1.86 -2.00
N SER A 326 28.12 1.18 -0.88
CA SER A 326 27.35 1.44 0.34
C SER A 326 27.70 2.79 0.96
N ILE A 327 26.75 3.39 1.68
CA ILE A 327 26.98 4.66 2.39
C ILE A 327 28.15 4.58 3.38
N ASP A 328 28.36 3.43 4.04
CA ASP A 328 29.49 3.23 4.95
C ASP A 328 30.84 3.35 4.23
N LYS A 329 30.93 2.76 3.03
CA LYS A 329 32.15 2.79 2.22
C LYS A 329 32.38 4.19 1.65
N SER A 330 31.33 4.87 1.19
CA SER A 330 31.43 6.26 0.75
C SER A 330 31.84 7.20 1.89
N LEU A 331 31.28 7.03 3.09
CA LEU A 331 31.67 7.83 4.26
C LEU A 331 33.15 7.61 4.58
N LYS A 332 33.60 6.36 4.57
CA LYS A 332 35.01 6.02 4.81
C LYS A 332 35.94 6.69 3.80
N SER A 333 35.59 6.64 2.51
CA SER A 333 36.34 7.32 1.45
C SER A 333 36.45 8.84 1.68
N VAL A 334 35.35 9.48 2.11
CA VAL A 334 35.34 10.91 2.47
C VAL A 334 36.21 11.20 3.69
N THR A 335 36.10 10.40 4.75
CA THR A 335 36.88 10.61 5.98
C THR A 335 38.37 10.36 5.77
N ASP A 336 38.74 9.37 4.95
CA ASP A 336 40.12 9.05 4.61
C ASP A 336 40.76 10.20 3.81
N TYR A 337 40.03 10.76 2.83
CA TYR A 337 40.47 11.92 2.05
C TYR A 337 40.70 13.15 2.92
N LEU A 338 39.77 13.44 3.84
CA LEU A 338 39.84 14.58 4.75
C LEU A 338 40.73 14.34 5.98
N LYS A 339 41.29 13.13 6.13
CA LYS A 339 42.10 12.69 7.28
C LYS A 339 41.39 12.91 8.62
N ILE A 340 40.08 12.64 8.64
CA ILE A 340 39.26 12.68 9.85
C ILE A 340 39.45 11.35 10.59
N THR A 341 39.93 11.42 11.83
CA THR A 341 40.21 10.23 12.66
C THR A 341 39.07 9.86 13.60
N THR A 342 38.09 10.75 13.77
CA THR A 342 36.90 10.48 14.58
C THR A 342 35.91 9.63 13.79
N PRO A 343 35.45 8.49 14.35
CA PRO A 343 34.42 7.69 13.72
C PRO A 343 33.11 8.49 13.65
N LEU A 344 32.50 8.50 12.47
CA LEU A 344 31.22 9.14 12.20
C LEU A 344 30.18 8.06 11.90
N ASP A 345 28.98 8.22 12.44
CA ASP A 345 27.83 7.40 12.06
C ASP A 345 27.30 7.86 10.70
N PRO A 346 27.21 6.99 9.67
CA PRO A 346 26.59 7.33 8.39
C PRO A 346 25.19 7.95 8.53
N MET A 347 24.40 7.54 9.51
CA MET A 347 23.05 8.04 9.70
C MET A 347 23.02 9.50 10.16
N ASP A 348 24.06 9.96 10.85
CA ASP A 348 24.19 11.34 11.30
C ASP A 348 25.03 12.19 10.34
N ALA A 349 25.93 11.57 9.59
CA ALA A 349 26.84 12.25 8.67
C ALA A 349 26.20 12.58 7.32
N PHE A 350 25.29 11.73 6.82
CA PHE A 350 24.55 11.98 5.59
C PHE A 350 23.30 12.81 5.89
N GLU A 351 23.07 13.82 5.06
CA GLU A 351 21.89 14.67 5.10
C GLU A 351 21.03 14.42 3.86
N TRP A 352 19.72 14.39 4.05
CA TRP A 352 18.72 14.37 2.99
C TRP A 352 17.93 15.67 2.98
N LYS A 353 17.34 16.00 1.82
CA LYS A 353 16.56 17.22 1.65
C LYS A 353 15.11 16.96 2.05
N ASN A 354 14.67 17.57 3.16
CA ASN A 354 13.30 17.54 3.63
C ASN A 354 12.65 18.92 3.41
N GLY A 355 11.90 19.08 2.31
CA GLY A 355 11.37 20.38 1.91
C GLY A 355 12.48 21.38 1.58
N ASN A 356 12.65 22.42 2.41
CA ASN A 356 13.65 23.48 2.24
C ASN A 356 14.89 23.30 3.13
N THR A 357 14.90 22.31 4.03
CA THR A 357 15.99 22.06 4.96
C THR A 357 16.73 20.76 4.62
N TYR A 358 17.97 20.67 5.06
CA TYR A 358 18.73 19.44 5.06
C TYR A 358 18.77 18.89 6.48
N GLU A 359 18.43 17.63 6.62
CA GLU A 359 18.32 16.94 7.91
C GLU A 359 19.14 15.65 7.87
N PRO A 360 19.76 15.23 8.99
CA PRO A 360 20.45 13.95 9.05
C PRO A 360 19.53 12.77 8.71
N LEU A 361 20.04 11.71 8.10
CA LEU A 361 19.24 10.50 7.80
C LEU A 361 18.62 9.89 9.06
N SER A 362 19.25 10.03 10.23
CA SER A 362 18.70 9.57 11.51
C SER A 362 17.35 10.20 11.89
N THR A 363 17.01 11.36 11.32
CA THR A 363 15.69 12.00 11.52
C THR A 363 14.54 11.20 10.92
N ILE A 364 14.78 10.41 9.87
CA ILE A 364 13.77 9.56 9.21
C ILE A 364 13.23 8.51 10.19
N LEU A 365 14.05 8.05 11.14
CA LEU A 365 13.63 7.08 12.16
C LEU A 365 12.60 7.66 13.16
N ARG A 366 12.53 8.99 13.26
CA ARG A 366 11.63 9.70 14.18
C ARG A 366 10.24 9.97 13.59
N GLN A 367 10.10 9.87 12.27
CA GLN A 367 8.82 9.88 11.56
C GLN A 367 8.11 8.53 11.77
#